data_AF-A0A925WCU5-F1
#
_entry.id   AF-A0A925WCU5-F1
#
_cell.length_a   1.000
_cell.length_b   1.000
_cell.length_c   1.000
_cell.angle_alpha   90.00
_cell.angle_beta   90.00
_cell.angle_gamma   90.00
#
_symmetry.space_group_name_H-M   'P 1'
#
loop_
_entity.id
_entity.type
_entity.pdbx_description
1 polymer ?
#
loop_
_entity_poly.entity_id
_entity_poly.type
_entity_poly.pdbx_seq_one_letter_code
_entity_poly.pdbx_strand_id
1 'polypeptide(L)'
;MNLIANVSNRKGRCIVGAACLLISVLASALQGQPNTGSNRFLFIIDTSAAMKPLETKVRETVFDLIYSGMRGSMTNGDTYGIWLVNGQNNTSFPMETWKHKHILELAAGAASYVKTNGAKGKAHLEVAFADVQNVLKNVGDLTVILVTDGSTPLVGTRFDDAINARWRETAPKLKRAKVTLNTVLVAQDGEFVAWAANSPEFLIEIPFVKPKPRPAKVEVAATKTNASDPTPAVAALESAAPKPRVASSPIIITRETVAQERRSYYSSTAPAETMPAAQIATNAFPENVSATPTDLAVVTNTEVTKAVAVSAVSETISTNTRPAISSTPVATVEPVSIESVSFAPTQAPAVGLTSSEGARAIRTALLWAGVGAGAMLGCVVLVMMVLRRNRQEPSLISQALVRERLSTH
;
A
#
# COMPACT_ATOMS: atom_id res chain seq x y z
N MET A 1 2.16 74.02 -26.15
CA MET A 1 0.84 74.39 -25.60
C MET A 1 -0.11 73.27 -26.04
N ASN A 2 -0.66 72.37 -25.23
CA ASN A 2 -0.92 72.33 -23.80
C ASN A 2 -0.61 70.94 -23.24
N LEU A 3 0.06 70.94 -22.10
CA LEU A 3 0.20 69.84 -21.15
C LEU A 3 -0.96 69.97 -20.15
N ILE A 4 -1.35 68.87 -19.50
CA ILE A 4 -2.10 68.71 -18.23
C ILE A 4 -3.38 67.86 -18.38
N ALA A 5 -3.53 66.98 -17.38
CA ALA A 5 -4.65 66.10 -17.02
C ALA A 5 -4.63 64.71 -17.66
N ASN A 6 -4.13 63.71 -16.93
CA ASN A 6 -5.01 62.76 -16.22
C ASN A 6 -4.18 61.76 -15.37
N VAL A 7 -3.89 62.12 -14.12
CA VAL A 7 -3.30 61.21 -13.11
C VAL A 7 -4.19 61.27 -11.88
N SER A 8 -5.29 60.53 -11.86
CA SER A 8 -6.01 60.20 -10.62
C SER A 8 -6.99 59.06 -10.83
N ASN A 9 -6.52 57.79 -10.82
CA ASN A 9 -7.33 56.65 -10.34
C ASN A 9 -6.59 55.29 -10.25
N ARG A 10 -5.52 55.15 -9.44
CA ARG A 10 -4.86 53.84 -9.24
C ARG A 10 -4.49 53.51 -7.79
N LYS A 11 -5.29 53.94 -6.80
CA LYS A 11 -5.04 53.59 -5.39
C LYS A 11 -6.11 52.69 -4.74
N GLY A 12 -7.18 52.32 -5.44
CA GLY A 12 -8.30 51.57 -4.84
C GLY A 12 -8.32 50.04 -5.00
N ARG A 13 -7.41 49.43 -5.79
CA ARG A 13 -7.56 48.00 -6.19
C ARG A 13 -6.56 47.02 -5.57
N CYS A 14 -5.67 47.47 -4.68
CA CYS A 14 -4.68 46.58 -4.05
C CYS A 14 -5.09 46.01 -2.68
N ILE A 15 -6.15 46.51 -2.05
CA ILE A 15 -6.53 46.06 -0.68
C ILE A 15 -7.45 44.82 -0.71
N VAL A 16 -8.17 44.56 -1.80
CA VAL A 16 -9.06 43.38 -1.90
C VAL A 16 -8.31 42.06 -2.16
N GLY A 17 -7.07 42.12 -2.66
CA GLY A 17 -6.25 40.92 -2.94
C GLY A 17 -5.59 40.29 -1.71
N ALA A 18 -5.34 41.07 -0.65
CA ALA A 18 -4.68 40.58 0.57
C ALA A 18 -5.66 39.87 1.53
N ALA A 19 -6.95 40.23 1.50
CA ALA A 19 -7.97 39.62 2.35
C ALA A 19 -8.38 38.20 1.90
N CYS A 20 -8.36 37.91 0.59
CA CYS A 20 -8.67 36.55 0.11
C CYS A 20 -7.58 35.51 0.41
N LEU A 21 -6.32 35.92 0.58
CA LEU A 21 -5.20 35.00 0.85
C LEU A 21 -5.15 34.52 2.31
N LEU A 22 -5.72 35.29 3.24
CA LEU A 22 -5.86 34.90 4.65
C LEU A 22 -7.05 33.94 4.89
N ILE A 23 -8.09 34.00 4.06
CA ILE A 23 -9.27 33.12 4.21
C ILE A 23 -8.99 31.70 3.68
N SER A 24 -8.12 31.54 2.67
CA SER A 24 -7.78 30.22 2.12
C SER A 24 -6.92 29.36 3.07
N VAL A 25 -6.16 29.97 3.99
CA VAL A 25 -5.30 29.24 4.93
C VAL A 25 -6.10 28.63 6.09
N LEU A 26 -7.25 29.20 6.47
CA LEU A 26 -8.09 28.61 7.52
C LEU A 26 -8.97 27.46 7.03
N ALA A 27 -9.25 27.35 5.73
CA ALA A 27 -10.12 26.31 5.19
C ALA A 27 -9.49 24.90 5.19
N SER A 28 -8.16 24.78 5.25
CA SER A 28 -7.47 23.49 5.28
C SER A 28 -7.44 22.84 6.67
N ALA A 29 -7.84 23.54 7.74
CA ALA A 29 -7.84 23.01 9.11
C ALA A 29 -9.13 22.22 9.46
N LEU A 30 -10.11 22.13 8.55
CA LEU A 30 -11.27 21.25 8.66
C LEU A 30 -11.10 19.94 7.87
N GLN A 31 -9.88 19.39 7.80
CA GLN A 31 -9.75 17.96 7.52
C GLN A 31 -10.43 17.21 8.67
N GLY A 32 -11.61 16.66 8.38
CA GLY A 32 -12.54 16.12 9.35
C GLY A 32 -11.84 15.25 10.40
N GLN A 33 -12.15 15.49 11.67
CA GLN A 33 -11.69 14.63 12.75
C GLN A 33 -12.02 13.18 12.37
N PRO A 34 -11.06 12.27 12.46
CA PRO A 34 -11.28 10.90 12.05
C PRO A 34 -12.40 10.32 12.91
N ASN A 35 -13.43 9.77 12.26
CA ASN A 35 -14.49 9.02 12.96
C ASN A 35 -13.81 8.02 13.89
N THR A 36 -13.92 8.23 15.19
CA THR A 36 -13.24 7.46 16.25
C THR A 36 -13.79 6.03 16.40
N GLY A 37 -14.68 5.60 15.50
CA GLY A 37 -15.33 4.29 15.55
C GLY A 37 -14.95 3.33 14.43
N SER A 38 -14.19 3.75 13.41
CA SER A 38 -13.84 2.90 12.28
C SER A 38 -12.40 2.41 12.35
N ASN A 39 -12.18 1.16 11.94
CA ASN A 39 -10.87 0.54 11.93
C ASN A 39 -10.00 1.18 10.84
N ARG A 40 -8.70 1.31 11.12
CA ARG A 40 -7.74 1.86 10.17
C ARG A 40 -6.77 0.78 9.72
N PHE A 41 -6.60 0.69 8.40
CA PHE A 41 -5.73 -0.27 7.75
C PHE A 41 -4.63 0.46 6.98
N LEU A 42 -3.41 -0.05 7.04
CA LEU A 42 -2.29 0.49 6.28
C LEU A 42 -1.63 -0.64 5.50
N PHE A 43 -1.67 -0.55 4.18
CA PHE A 43 -0.99 -1.48 3.29
C PHE A 43 0.39 -0.94 2.94
N ILE A 44 1.43 -1.63 3.36
CA ILE A 44 2.82 -1.31 3.04
C ILE A 44 3.27 -2.31 1.98
N ILE A 45 3.62 -1.81 0.80
CA ILE A 45 3.95 -2.64 -0.35
C ILE A 45 5.40 -2.41 -0.71
N ASP A 46 6.20 -3.48 -0.62
CA ASP A 46 7.56 -3.49 -1.12
C ASP A 46 7.53 -3.33 -2.64
N THR A 47 8.16 -2.26 -3.11
CA THR A 47 8.32 -1.95 -4.54
C THR A 47 9.79 -1.91 -4.92
N SER A 48 10.65 -2.65 -4.21
CA SER A 48 12.05 -2.79 -4.59
C SER A 48 12.23 -3.49 -5.94
N ALA A 49 13.40 -3.35 -6.55
CA ALA A 49 13.73 -4.04 -7.80
C ALA A 49 13.64 -5.57 -7.67
N ALA A 50 13.85 -6.13 -6.47
CA ALA A 50 13.70 -7.55 -6.19
C ALA A 50 12.25 -8.05 -6.35
N MET A 51 11.27 -7.15 -6.20
CA MET A 51 9.85 -7.43 -6.39
C MET A 51 9.39 -7.42 -7.85
N LYS A 52 10.24 -6.99 -8.80
CA LYS A 52 9.88 -6.90 -10.22
C LYS A 52 9.33 -8.21 -10.82
N PRO A 53 9.91 -9.40 -10.54
CA PRO A 53 9.35 -10.67 -11.01
C PRO A 53 7.98 -11.01 -10.41
N LEU A 54 7.63 -10.39 -9.28
CA LEU A 54 6.39 -10.60 -8.54
C LEU A 54 5.34 -9.51 -8.82
N GLU A 55 5.63 -8.51 -9.65
CA GLU A 55 4.80 -7.31 -9.81
C GLU A 55 3.32 -7.66 -10.09
N THR A 56 3.08 -8.58 -11.02
CA THR A 56 1.72 -9.05 -11.33
C THR A 56 1.03 -9.65 -10.10
N LYS A 57 1.74 -10.50 -9.33
CA LYS A 57 1.22 -11.13 -8.12
C LYS A 57 1.00 -10.14 -6.97
N VAL A 58 1.85 -9.12 -6.85
CA VAL A 58 1.64 -8.03 -5.87
C VAL A 58 0.34 -7.30 -6.17
N ARG A 59 0.09 -6.94 -7.45
CA ARG A 59 -1.16 -6.25 -7.83
C ARG A 59 -2.39 -7.11 -7.58
N GLU A 60 -2.34 -8.38 -7.96
CA GLU A 60 -3.42 -9.35 -7.67
C GLU A 60 -3.67 -9.46 -6.17
N THR A 61 -2.61 -9.60 -5.37
CA THR A 61 -2.72 -9.69 -3.91
C THR A 61 -3.34 -8.43 -3.30
N VAL A 62 -2.93 -7.25 -3.73
CA VAL A 62 -3.48 -5.97 -3.25
C VAL A 62 -4.94 -5.81 -3.65
N PHE A 63 -5.27 -6.16 -4.90
CA PHE A 63 -6.65 -6.18 -5.38
C PHE A 63 -7.50 -7.11 -4.51
N ASP A 64 -7.09 -8.36 -4.33
CA ASP A 64 -7.85 -9.37 -3.59
C ASP A 64 -8.02 -8.99 -2.11
N LEU A 65 -7.00 -8.38 -1.50
CA LEU A 65 -7.07 -7.94 -0.11
C LEU A 65 -8.09 -6.83 0.08
N ILE A 66 -8.09 -5.82 -0.78
CA ILE A 66 -9.04 -4.71 -0.69
C ILE A 66 -10.44 -5.17 -1.12
N TYR A 67 -10.52 -5.98 -2.19
CA TYR A 67 -11.76 -6.54 -2.70
C TYR A 67 -12.45 -7.46 -1.71
N SER A 68 -11.69 -8.25 -0.93
CA SER A 68 -12.26 -9.07 0.14
C SER A 68 -12.51 -8.30 1.43
N GLY A 69 -12.09 -7.02 1.51
CA GLY A 69 -12.10 -6.24 2.74
C GLY A 69 -11.30 -6.92 3.83
N MET A 70 -10.08 -7.37 3.53
CA MET A 70 -9.27 -8.19 4.44
C MET A 70 -10.05 -9.40 4.97
N ARG A 71 -10.68 -10.14 4.05
CA ARG A 71 -11.55 -11.29 4.36
C ARG A 71 -12.71 -10.94 5.30
N GLY A 72 -13.32 -9.78 5.09
CA GLY A 72 -14.46 -9.28 5.88
C GLY A 72 -14.07 -8.61 7.20
N SER A 73 -12.78 -8.41 7.46
CA SER A 73 -12.32 -7.65 8.63
C SER A 73 -12.52 -6.15 8.46
N MET A 74 -12.58 -5.67 7.22
CA MET A 74 -12.99 -4.30 6.88
C MET A 74 -14.51 -4.25 6.78
N THR A 75 -15.08 -3.24 7.41
CA THR A 75 -16.50 -2.92 7.43
C THR A 75 -16.77 -1.56 6.78
N ASN A 76 -18.02 -1.27 6.44
CA ASN A 76 -18.39 0.01 5.84
C ASN A 76 -18.02 1.18 6.76
N GLY A 77 -17.18 2.10 6.26
CA GLY A 77 -16.69 3.25 7.02
C GLY A 77 -15.27 3.07 7.57
N ASP A 78 -14.71 1.86 7.53
CA ASP A 78 -13.29 1.64 7.78
C ASP A 78 -12.44 2.36 6.75
N THR A 79 -11.24 2.79 7.13
CA THR A 79 -10.36 3.57 6.25
C THR A 79 -9.09 2.80 5.96
N TYR A 80 -8.55 2.96 4.76
CA TYR A 80 -7.25 2.39 4.42
C TYR A 80 -6.36 3.33 3.63
N GLY A 81 -5.06 3.21 3.86
CA GLY A 81 -4.00 3.87 3.09
C GLY A 81 -3.05 2.85 2.46
N ILE A 82 -2.33 3.29 1.43
CA ILE A 82 -1.30 2.47 0.76
C ILE A 82 0.01 3.25 0.74
N TRP A 83 1.06 2.60 1.25
CA TRP A 83 2.42 3.09 1.25
C TRP A 83 3.27 2.19 0.36
N LEU A 84 4.01 2.78 -0.57
CA LEU A 84 4.94 2.04 -1.42
C LEU A 84 6.36 2.27 -0.90
N VAL A 85 7.02 1.19 -0.52
CA VAL A 85 8.37 1.23 0.02
C VAL A 85 9.37 0.96 -1.07
N ASN A 86 10.26 1.93 -1.27
CA ASN A 86 11.47 1.80 -2.09
C ASN A 86 12.63 2.50 -1.36
N GLY A 87 13.40 3.34 -2.05
CA GLY A 87 14.39 4.26 -1.47
C GLY A 87 13.81 5.17 -0.37
N GLN A 88 12.55 5.58 -0.54
CA GLN A 88 11.78 6.37 0.42
C GLN A 88 10.35 5.84 0.48
N ASN A 89 9.64 6.21 1.54
CA ASN A 89 8.24 5.86 1.72
C ASN A 89 7.37 6.78 0.85
N ASN A 90 6.69 6.23 -0.16
CA ASN A 90 5.73 6.98 -0.96
C ASN A 90 4.34 6.83 -0.34
N THR A 91 3.89 7.90 0.32
CA THR A 91 2.60 8.00 1.00
C THR A 91 1.57 8.81 0.20
N SER A 92 1.76 8.97 -1.11
CA SER A 92 0.89 9.81 -1.95
C SER A 92 -0.49 9.22 -2.24
N PHE A 93 -0.72 7.94 -1.92
CA PHE A 93 -2.04 7.34 -2.04
C PHE A 93 -3.02 8.04 -1.09
N PRO A 94 -4.16 8.53 -1.58
CA PRO A 94 -5.15 9.16 -0.71
C PRO A 94 -5.70 8.17 0.32
N MET A 95 -6.01 8.65 1.51
CA MET A 95 -6.73 7.84 2.49
C MET A 95 -8.14 7.57 1.96
N GLU A 96 -8.48 6.30 1.78
CA GLU A 96 -9.77 5.88 1.21
C GLU A 96 -10.69 5.33 2.29
N THR A 97 -12.00 5.53 2.11
CA THR A 97 -13.02 4.91 2.95
C THR A 97 -13.57 3.67 2.28
N TRP A 98 -13.42 2.53 2.93
CA TRP A 98 -13.91 1.25 2.45
C TRP A 98 -15.44 1.22 2.48
N LYS A 99 -16.02 0.92 1.32
CA LYS A 99 -17.46 0.82 1.11
C LYS A 99 -17.74 -0.39 0.24
N HIS A 100 -18.52 -1.33 0.75
CA HIS A 100 -18.87 -2.56 0.04
C HIS A 100 -19.47 -2.29 -1.36
N LYS A 101 -20.29 -1.22 -1.49
CA LYS A 101 -20.89 -0.81 -2.77
C LYS A 101 -19.88 -0.42 -3.85
N HIS A 102 -18.70 0.08 -3.46
CA HIS A 102 -17.67 0.59 -4.38
C HIS A 102 -16.40 -0.27 -4.37
N ILE A 103 -16.50 -1.49 -3.84
CA ILE A 103 -15.33 -2.30 -3.50
C ILE A 103 -14.48 -2.70 -4.71
N LEU A 104 -15.12 -2.95 -5.85
CA LEU A 104 -14.44 -3.28 -7.10
C LEU A 104 -13.61 -2.08 -7.62
N GLU A 105 -14.18 -0.88 -7.56
CA GLU A 105 -13.51 0.36 -7.97
C GLU A 105 -12.33 0.67 -7.04
N LEU A 106 -12.54 0.55 -5.73
CA LEU A 106 -11.49 0.75 -4.72
C LEU A 106 -10.32 -0.22 -4.90
N ALA A 107 -10.61 -1.50 -5.10
CA ALA A 107 -9.60 -2.54 -5.31
C ALA A 107 -8.83 -2.33 -6.64
N ALA A 108 -9.53 -2.01 -7.72
CA ALA A 108 -8.92 -1.73 -9.02
C ALA A 108 -8.04 -0.48 -8.97
N GLY A 109 -8.50 0.58 -8.31
CA GLY A 109 -7.74 1.82 -8.12
C GLY A 109 -6.44 1.59 -7.35
N ALA A 110 -6.50 0.81 -6.26
CA ALA A 110 -5.33 0.42 -5.49
C ALA A 110 -4.32 -0.40 -6.30
N ALA A 111 -4.77 -1.41 -7.04
CA ALA A 111 -3.88 -2.22 -7.88
C ALA A 111 -3.25 -1.41 -9.03
N SER A 112 -4.01 -0.47 -9.60
CA SER A 112 -3.52 0.47 -10.62
C SER A 112 -2.47 1.44 -10.06
N TYR A 113 -2.68 1.91 -8.83
CA TYR A 113 -1.70 2.75 -8.13
C TYR A 113 -0.35 2.03 -7.95
N VAL A 114 -0.37 0.77 -7.53
CA VAL A 114 0.85 -0.06 -7.42
C VAL A 114 1.53 -0.23 -8.78
N LYS A 115 0.75 -0.54 -9.84
CA LYS A 115 1.27 -0.68 -11.21
C LYS A 115 2.02 0.56 -11.69
N THR A 116 1.44 1.73 -11.44
CA THR A 116 1.93 3.01 -11.97
C THR A 116 3.23 3.43 -11.29
N ASN A 117 3.39 3.09 -10.02
CA ASN A 117 4.55 3.46 -9.23
C ASN A 117 5.70 2.44 -9.33
N GLY A 118 5.41 1.17 -9.66
CA GLY A 118 6.35 0.17 -10.19
C GLY A 118 7.51 -0.24 -9.26
N ALA A 119 8.16 -1.38 -9.60
CA ALA A 119 9.28 -1.92 -8.84
C ALA A 119 10.62 -1.22 -9.19
N LYS A 120 11.21 -0.48 -8.26
CA LYS A 120 12.46 0.29 -8.43
C LYS A 120 13.28 0.35 -7.14
N GLY A 121 14.61 0.43 -7.27
CA GLY A 121 15.51 0.67 -6.14
C GLY A 121 15.61 -0.48 -5.14
N LYS A 122 16.07 -0.18 -3.92
CA LYS A 122 16.09 -1.11 -2.78
C LYS A 122 14.96 -0.76 -1.83
N ALA A 123 14.42 -1.74 -1.10
CA ALA A 123 13.46 -1.48 -0.04
C ALA A 123 14.19 -1.01 1.22
N HIS A 124 13.68 0.07 1.83
CA HIS A 124 14.10 0.54 3.14
C HIS A 124 12.92 0.41 4.11
N LEU A 125 12.64 -0.83 4.54
CA LEU A 125 11.54 -1.13 5.45
C LEU A 125 11.72 -0.43 6.80
N GLU A 126 12.97 -0.21 7.23
CA GLU A 126 13.32 0.52 8.45
C GLU A 126 12.80 1.96 8.44
N VAL A 127 12.84 2.64 7.29
CA VAL A 127 12.32 4.01 7.15
C VAL A 127 10.80 4.00 7.20
N ALA A 128 10.19 3.07 6.46
CA ALA A 128 8.73 2.93 6.46
C ALA A 128 8.19 2.63 7.87
N PHE A 129 8.82 1.73 8.63
CA PHE A 129 8.36 1.40 9.97
C PHE A 129 8.67 2.48 11.00
N ALA A 130 9.72 3.28 10.84
CA ALA A 130 9.90 4.49 11.63
C ALA A 130 8.75 5.49 11.42
N ASP A 131 8.28 5.66 10.18
CA ASP A 131 7.09 6.47 9.88
C ASP A 131 5.81 5.86 10.48
N VAL A 132 5.64 4.54 10.40
CA VAL A 132 4.50 3.84 11.02
C VAL A 132 4.45 4.09 12.53
N GLN A 133 5.59 4.01 13.22
CA GLN A 133 5.65 4.31 14.66
C GLN A 133 5.19 5.74 14.96
N ASN A 134 5.51 6.70 14.10
CA ASN A 134 5.03 8.08 14.25
C ASN A 134 3.53 8.20 14.02
N VAL A 135 2.97 7.44 13.08
CA VAL A 135 1.51 7.35 12.87
C VAL A 135 0.83 6.72 14.09
N LEU A 136 1.38 5.63 14.64
CA LEU A 136 0.82 4.91 15.78
C LEU A 136 0.62 5.81 17.01
N LYS A 137 1.56 6.72 17.29
CA LYS A 137 1.45 7.70 18.38
C LYS A 137 0.20 8.59 18.28
N ASN A 138 -0.29 8.84 17.06
CA ASN A 138 -1.41 9.72 16.80
C ASN A 138 -2.74 8.99 16.61
N VAL A 139 -2.68 7.73 16.17
CA VAL A 139 -3.86 6.95 15.77
C VAL A 139 -4.31 5.98 16.86
N GLY A 140 -3.40 5.45 17.66
CA GLY A 140 -3.67 4.39 18.64
C GLY A 140 -3.83 3.02 17.98
N ASP A 141 -4.97 2.79 17.32
CA ASP A 141 -5.33 1.48 16.78
C ASP A 141 -5.12 1.43 15.25
N LEU A 142 -4.25 0.52 14.78
CA LEU A 142 -3.89 0.40 13.37
C LEU A 142 -3.57 -1.05 13.01
N THR A 143 -4.13 -1.53 11.89
CA THR A 143 -3.71 -2.82 11.31
C THR A 143 -2.81 -2.57 10.11
N VAL A 144 -1.58 -3.05 10.17
CA VAL A 144 -0.58 -2.91 9.11
C VAL A 144 -0.46 -4.22 8.34
N ILE A 145 -0.53 -4.15 7.01
CA ILE A 145 -0.36 -5.28 6.11
C ILE A 145 0.86 -5.02 5.25
N LEU A 146 1.90 -5.81 5.43
CA LEU A 146 3.13 -5.74 4.65
C LEU A 146 3.14 -6.80 3.56
N VAL A 147 3.35 -6.39 2.31
CA VAL A 147 3.51 -7.28 1.15
C VAL A 147 4.96 -7.16 0.65
N THR A 148 5.75 -8.22 0.76
CA THR A 148 7.20 -8.23 0.41
C THR A 148 7.64 -9.58 -0.17
N ASP A 149 8.89 -9.70 -0.65
CA ASP A 149 9.54 -10.99 -0.94
C ASP A 149 10.32 -11.54 0.26
N GLY A 150 10.37 -10.80 1.38
CA GLY A 150 11.06 -11.18 2.62
C GLY A 150 12.59 -11.10 2.54
N SER A 151 13.15 -10.45 1.50
CA SER A 151 14.60 -10.30 1.35
C SER A 151 15.21 -9.22 2.25
N THR A 152 14.45 -8.18 2.55
CA THR A 152 14.85 -7.09 3.45
C THR A 152 14.31 -7.41 4.84
N PRO A 153 15.12 -7.41 5.91
CA PRO A 153 14.62 -7.70 7.25
C PRO A 153 13.70 -6.59 7.75
N LEU A 154 12.71 -6.98 8.55
CA LEU A 154 11.87 -6.03 9.28
C LEU A 154 12.61 -5.52 10.52
N VAL A 155 12.57 -4.21 10.74
CA VAL A 155 13.14 -3.55 11.92
C VAL A 155 12.16 -2.49 12.42
N GLY A 156 12.10 -2.30 13.73
CA GLY A 156 11.27 -1.29 14.37
C GLY A 156 9.98 -1.85 14.98
N THR A 157 9.92 -3.14 15.24
CA THR A 157 8.81 -3.77 15.98
C THR A 157 9.36 -4.58 17.15
N ARG A 158 8.53 -4.83 18.17
CA ARG A 158 8.91 -5.75 19.25
C ARG A 158 9.01 -7.21 18.81
N PHE A 159 8.66 -7.50 17.56
CA PHE A 159 8.59 -8.83 16.98
C PHE A 159 9.65 -9.06 15.89
N ASP A 160 10.62 -8.16 15.75
CA ASP A 160 11.60 -8.17 14.65
C ASP A 160 12.28 -9.53 14.50
N ASP A 161 12.84 -10.08 15.59
CA ASP A 161 13.54 -11.37 15.56
C ASP A 161 12.62 -12.53 15.15
N ALA A 162 11.40 -12.56 15.69
CA ALA A 162 10.44 -13.63 15.43
C ALA A 162 9.91 -13.58 13.98
N ILE A 163 9.60 -12.38 13.49
CA ILE A 163 9.16 -12.14 12.11
C ILE A 163 10.29 -12.51 11.15
N ASN A 164 11.50 -12.01 11.38
CA ASN A 164 12.66 -12.27 10.52
C ASN A 164 13.07 -13.75 10.53
N ALA A 165 12.95 -14.44 11.67
CA ALA A 165 13.14 -15.89 11.73
C ALA A 165 12.12 -16.63 10.85
N ARG A 166 10.84 -16.25 10.92
CA ARG A 166 9.79 -16.84 10.09
C ARG A 166 10.01 -16.54 8.60
N TRP A 167 10.45 -15.32 8.26
CA TRP A 167 10.75 -14.94 6.87
C TRP A 167 11.89 -15.74 6.29
N ARG A 168 12.99 -15.95 7.04
CA ARG A 168 14.12 -16.79 6.60
C ARG A 168 13.67 -18.22 6.26
N GLU A 169 12.69 -18.75 6.97
CA GLU A 169 12.13 -20.09 6.71
C GLU A 169 11.21 -20.13 5.47
N THR A 170 10.34 -19.13 5.30
CA THR A 170 9.25 -19.17 4.32
C THR A 170 9.57 -18.47 3.01
N ALA A 171 10.26 -17.34 3.03
CA ALA A 171 10.56 -16.52 1.86
C ALA A 171 11.23 -17.29 0.72
N PRO A 172 12.21 -18.20 0.95
CA PRO A 172 12.82 -18.96 -0.14
C PRO A 172 11.85 -19.92 -0.85
N LYS A 173 10.82 -20.41 -0.16
CA LYS A 173 9.77 -21.26 -0.75
C LYS A 173 8.82 -20.41 -1.60
N LEU A 174 8.36 -19.29 -1.04
CA LEU A 174 7.44 -18.37 -1.72
C LEU A 174 8.06 -17.70 -2.95
N LYS A 175 9.33 -17.30 -2.86
CA LYS A 175 10.07 -16.72 -3.99
C LYS A 175 10.21 -17.71 -5.15
N ARG A 176 10.43 -19.00 -4.88
CA ARG A 176 10.45 -20.06 -5.90
C ARG A 176 9.08 -20.28 -6.53
N ALA A 177 8.02 -20.21 -5.74
CA ALA A 177 6.63 -20.27 -6.21
C ALA A 177 6.16 -18.96 -6.89
N LYS A 178 6.99 -17.92 -6.91
CA LYS A 178 6.67 -16.59 -7.44
C LYS A 178 5.44 -15.97 -6.76
N VAL A 179 5.30 -16.16 -5.45
CA VAL A 179 4.24 -15.57 -4.63
C VAL A 179 4.84 -14.62 -3.59
N THR A 180 4.04 -13.67 -3.11
CA THR A 180 4.46 -12.70 -2.09
C THR A 180 4.45 -13.31 -0.69
N LEU A 181 5.16 -12.67 0.22
CA LEU A 181 5.07 -12.90 1.66
C LEU A 181 4.25 -11.76 2.28
N ASN A 182 3.15 -12.10 2.93
CA ASN A 182 2.21 -11.12 3.49
C ASN A 182 2.29 -11.17 5.01
N THR A 183 2.69 -10.09 5.68
CA THR A 183 2.75 -10.03 7.15
C THR A 183 1.72 -9.05 7.67
N VAL A 184 0.86 -9.49 8.58
CA VAL A 184 -0.12 -8.64 9.26
C VAL A 184 0.42 -8.31 10.64
N LEU A 185 0.43 -7.02 11.00
CA LEU A 185 0.71 -6.55 12.34
C LEU A 185 -0.51 -5.78 12.86
N VAL A 186 -0.94 -6.10 14.07
CA VAL A 186 -2.04 -5.40 14.73
C VAL A 186 -1.44 -4.54 15.82
N ALA A 187 -1.75 -3.25 15.78
CA ALA A 187 -1.40 -2.30 16.82
C ALA A 187 -2.64 -1.82 17.58
N GLN A 188 -2.51 -1.72 18.90
CA GLN A 188 -3.50 -1.16 19.80
C GLN A 188 -2.81 -0.19 20.75
N ASP A 189 -3.46 0.92 21.07
CA ASP A 189 -2.92 1.92 22.00
C ASP A 189 -1.50 2.41 21.64
N GLY A 190 -1.18 2.46 20.35
CA GLY A 190 0.10 2.93 19.83
C GLY A 190 1.22 1.88 19.84
N GLU A 191 0.94 0.63 20.23
CA GLU A 191 1.92 -0.45 20.27
C GLU A 191 1.49 -1.64 19.41
N PHE A 192 2.44 -2.30 18.76
CA PHE A 192 2.18 -3.58 18.09
C PHE A 192 1.92 -4.68 19.11
N VAL A 193 0.73 -5.26 19.09
CA VAL A 193 0.27 -6.26 20.07
C VAL A 193 0.30 -7.68 19.53
N ALA A 194 0.13 -7.87 18.22
CA ALA A 194 0.13 -9.18 17.59
C ALA A 194 0.62 -9.12 16.13
N TRP A 195 1.07 -10.27 15.60
CA TRP A 195 1.49 -10.40 14.20
C TRP A 195 1.18 -11.80 13.66
N ALA A 196 1.06 -11.91 12.33
CA ALA A 196 0.99 -13.18 11.60
C ALA A 196 1.69 -13.04 10.24
N ALA A 197 2.42 -14.07 9.82
CA ALA A 197 2.99 -14.16 8.48
C ALA A 197 2.23 -15.19 7.65
N ASN A 198 1.72 -14.75 6.51
CA ASN A 198 0.84 -15.46 5.59
C ASN A 198 1.48 -15.54 4.19
N SER A 199 1.06 -16.53 3.42
CA SER A 199 1.27 -16.57 1.96
C SER A 199 -0.07 -16.25 1.27
N PRO A 200 -0.08 -15.57 0.12
CA PRO A 200 -1.31 -15.22 -0.60
C PRO A 200 -2.13 -16.44 -1.06
N GLU A 201 -1.49 -17.61 -1.18
CA GLU A 201 -2.20 -18.87 -1.45
C GLU A 201 -3.07 -19.33 -0.27
N PHE A 202 -2.75 -18.86 0.93
CA PHE A 202 -3.47 -19.19 2.15
C PHE A 202 -4.36 -18.03 2.59
N LEU A 203 -5.38 -18.36 3.38
CA LEU A 203 -6.24 -17.36 4.00
C LEU A 203 -5.36 -16.41 4.83
N ILE A 204 -5.41 -15.10 4.58
CA ILE A 204 -4.70 -14.14 5.43
C ILE A 204 -5.33 -14.20 6.81
N GLU A 205 -4.61 -14.77 7.76
CA GLU A 205 -5.00 -14.78 9.16
C GLU A 205 -4.66 -13.43 9.78
N ILE A 206 -5.68 -12.75 10.30
CA ILE A 206 -5.51 -11.58 11.14
C ILE A 206 -5.47 -12.08 12.58
N PRO A 207 -4.38 -11.84 13.32
CA PRO A 207 -4.28 -12.25 14.71
C PRO A 207 -5.47 -11.74 15.51
N PHE A 208 -6.13 -12.63 16.25
CA PHE A 208 -7.20 -12.22 17.15
C PHE A 208 -6.62 -11.38 18.28
N VAL A 209 -7.06 -10.14 18.36
CA VAL A 209 -6.80 -9.26 19.50
C VAL A 209 -8.12 -8.91 20.13
N LYS A 210 -8.16 -8.92 21.46
CA LYS A 210 -9.37 -8.55 22.20
C LYS A 210 -9.79 -7.13 21.77
N PRO A 211 -11.02 -6.94 21.28
CA PRO A 211 -11.49 -5.61 20.92
C PRO A 211 -11.48 -4.71 22.15
N LYS A 212 -10.95 -3.50 22.01
CA LYS A 212 -11.07 -2.49 23.05
C LYS A 212 -12.56 -2.18 23.24
N PRO A 213 -13.06 -2.10 24.48
CA PRO A 213 -14.43 -1.67 24.74
C PRO A 213 -14.61 -0.30 24.09
N ARG A 214 -15.44 -0.24 23.04
CA ARG A 214 -15.77 1.03 22.40
C ARG A 214 -16.39 1.90 23.49
N PRO A 215 -15.85 3.11 23.77
CA PRO A 215 -16.51 4.00 24.71
C PRO A 215 -17.94 4.15 24.23
N ALA A 216 -18.90 3.79 25.08
CA ALA A 216 -20.30 3.85 24.74
C ALA A 216 -20.54 5.24 24.17
N LYS A 217 -20.94 5.30 22.90
CA LYS A 217 -21.28 6.57 22.26
C LYS A 217 -22.29 7.18 23.19
N VAL A 218 -21.88 8.22 23.92
CA VAL A 218 -22.79 8.98 24.77
C VAL A 218 -23.74 9.57 23.76
N GLU A 219 -24.86 8.90 23.55
CA GLU A 219 -26.00 9.42 22.84
C GLU A 219 -26.36 10.63 23.67
N VAL A 220 -25.83 11.79 23.25
CA VAL A 220 -26.18 13.07 23.82
C VAL A 220 -27.67 13.12 23.61
N ALA A 221 -28.41 12.72 24.65
CA ALA A 221 -29.84 12.70 24.67
C ALA A 221 -30.20 14.11 24.27
N ALA A 222 -30.67 14.26 23.03
CA ALA A 222 -31.03 15.54 22.47
C ALA A 222 -32.00 16.12 23.46
N THR A 223 -31.53 17.06 24.27
CA THR A 223 -32.35 17.71 25.27
C THR A 223 -33.33 18.47 24.41
N LYS A 224 -34.53 17.91 24.28
CA LYS A 224 -35.66 18.54 23.61
C LYS A 224 -35.84 19.86 24.31
N THR A 225 -35.22 20.89 23.75
CA THR A 225 -35.47 22.26 24.14
C THR A 225 -36.87 22.50 23.61
N ASN A 226 -37.86 22.28 24.47
CA ASN A 226 -39.20 22.81 24.32
C ASN A 226 -39.05 24.33 24.28
N ALA A 227 -38.77 24.87 23.11
CA ALA A 227 -39.05 26.25 22.79
C ALA A 227 -40.56 26.32 22.52
N SER A 228 -41.32 26.47 23.59
CA SER A 228 -42.64 27.10 23.52
C SER A 228 -42.40 28.53 23.06
N ASP A 229 -42.80 28.88 21.86
CA ASP A 229 -43.02 30.28 21.51
C ASP A 229 -44.36 30.43 20.75
N PRO A 230 -45.12 31.50 21.04
CA PRO A 230 -46.52 31.61 20.71
C PRO A 230 -46.76 32.13 19.29
N THR A 231 -47.87 31.64 18.75
CA THR A 231 -48.62 32.08 17.57
C THR A 231 -48.62 33.60 17.32
N PRO A 232 -48.41 34.00 16.06
CA PRO A 232 -49.29 35.01 15.46
C PRO A 232 -50.00 34.44 14.22
N ALA A 233 -51.33 34.53 14.26
CA ALA A 233 -52.22 34.19 13.17
C ALA A 233 -52.10 35.24 12.05
N VAL A 234 -51.76 34.82 10.82
CA VAL A 234 -52.10 35.58 9.60
C VAL A 234 -52.48 34.62 8.47
N ALA A 235 -53.76 34.72 8.12
CA ALA A 235 -54.44 34.57 6.83
C ALA A 235 -53.93 33.61 5.75
N ALA A 236 -54.89 32.83 5.28
CA ALA A 236 -54.86 31.86 4.19
C ALA A 236 -54.61 32.48 2.80
N LEU A 237 -53.88 31.73 1.97
CA LEU A 237 -54.04 31.69 0.52
C LEU A 237 -53.78 30.26 0.01
N GLU A 238 -54.90 29.59 -0.28
CA GLU A 238 -55.18 28.83 -1.50
C GLU A 238 -54.19 27.75 -2.00
N SER A 239 -54.41 26.56 -1.44
CA SER A 239 -54.44 25.22 -2.05
C SER A 239 -54.15 25.07 -3.57
N ALA A 240 -52.98 24.51 -3.89
CA ALA A 240 -52.79 23.63 -5.04
C ALA A 240 -52.41 22.23 -4.56
N ALA A 241 -53.28 21.25 -4.84
CA ALA A 241 -53.25 19.90 -4.31
C ALA A 241 -51.97 19.11 -4.68
N PRO A 242 -51.20 18.58 -3.72
CA PRO A 242 -50.20 17.55 -4.01
C PRO A 242 -50.89 16.19 -4.18
N LYS A 243 -50.60 15.54 -5.32
CA LYS A 243 -51.04 14.17 -5.63
C LYS A 243 -50.68 13.20 -4.49
N PRO A 244 -51.56 12.23 -4.16
CA PRO A 244 -51.33 11.27 -3.10
C PRO A 244 -50.09 10.43 -3.42
N ARG A 245 -49.01 10.59 -2.62
CA ARG A 245 -47.92 9.63 -2.60
C ARG A 245 -48.44 8.36 -1.94
N VAL A 246 -48.62 7.33 -2.77
CA VAL A 246 -48.89 5.96 -2.35
C VAL A 246 -47.80 5.55 -1.35
N ALA A 247 -48.21 5.28 -0.11
CA ALA A 247 -47.35 4.74 0.91
C ALA A 247 -46.82 3.39 0.42
N SER A 248 -45.52 3.32 0.17
CA SER A 248 -44.83 2.05 -0.09
C SER A 248 -44.96 1.19 1.17
N SER A 249 -45.59 0.04 1.02
CA SER A 249 -45.73 -0.98 2.05
C SER A 249 -44.37 -1.25 2.70
N PRO A 250 -44.29 -1.40 4.03
CA PRO A 250 -43.05 -1.80 4.68
C PRO A 250 -42.62 -3.16 4.11
N ILE A 251 -41.38 -3.23 3.61
CA ILE A 251 -40.77 -4.48 3.18
C ILE A 251 -40.56 -5.31 4.45
N ILE A 252 -41.47 -6.24 4.72
CA ILE A 252 -41.31 -7.23 5.77
C ILE A 252 -40.33 -8.28 5.25
N ILE A 253 -39.07 -8.19 5.68
CA ILE A 253 -38.06 -9.23 5.40
C ILE A 253 -38.43 -10.42 6.29
N THR A 254 -39.12 -11.40 5.72
CA THR A 254 -39.40 -12.68 6.38
C THR A 254 -38.23 -13.64 6.23
N ARG A 255 -38.10 -14.63 7.11
CA ARG A 255 -37.07 -15.67 6.98
C ARG A 255 -37.20 -16.43 5.65
N GLU A 256 -38.40 -16.54 5.10
CA GLU A 256 -38.63 -17.12 3.76
C GLU A 256 -38.00 -16.28 2.64
N THR A 257 -38.02 -14.94 2.70
CA THR A 257 -37.47 -14.12 1.60
C THR A 257 -35.94 -14.26 1.52
N VAL A 258 -35.27 -14.42 2.65
CA VAL A 258 -33.81 -14.69 2.71
C VAL A 258 -33.48 -16.11 2.23
N ALA A 259 -34.35 -17.09 2.48
CA ALA A 259 -34.17 -18.46 1.98
C ALA A 259 -34.41 -18.58 0.47
N GLN A 260 -35.35 -17.81 -0.07
CA GLN A 260 -35.64 -17.76 -1.51
C GLN A 260 -34.47 -17.17 -2.31
N GLU A 261 -33.84 -16.11 -1.80
CA GLU A 261 -32.66 -15.51 -2.43
C GLU A 261 -31.47 -16.48 -2.45
N ARG A 262 -31.23 -17.22 -1.36
CA ARG A 262 -30.18 -18.26 -1.33
C ARG A 262 -30.41 -19.39 -2.33
N ARG A 263 -31.65 -19.76 -2.65
CA ARG A 263 -31.92 -20.81 -3.67
C ARG A 263 -31.56 -20.36 -5.09
N SER A 264 -31.68 -19.07 -5.40
CA SER A 264 -31.37 -18.55 -6.73
C SER A 264 -29.87 -18.64 -7.08
N TYR A 265 -28.99 -18.58 -6.08
CA TYR A 265 -27.55 -18.73 -6.29
C TYR A 265 -27.10 -20.18 -6.57
N TYR A 266 -27.82 -21.19 -6.07
CA TYR A 266 -27.43 -22.59 -6.28
C TYR A 266 -27.93 -23.18 -7.63
N SER A 267 -28.92 -22.57 -8.27
CA SER A 267 -29.38 -23.04 -9.60
C SER A 267 -28.51 -22.56 -10.77
N SER A 268 -27.53 -21.67 -10.54
CA SER A 268 -26.66 -21.14 -11.61
C SER A 268 -25.31 -21.85 -11.74
N THR A 269 -25.00 -22.83 -10.88
CA THR A 269 -23.77 -23.63 -10.96
C THR A 269 -24.12 -25.11 -10.97
N ALA A 270 -24.85 -25.54 -11.99
CA ALA A 270 -24.87 -26.95 -12.37
C ALA A 270 -23.58 -27.27 -13.15
N PRO A 271 -22.80 -28.30 -12.78
CA PRO A 271 -21.66 -28.74 -13.56
C PRO A 271 -22.13 -29.21 -14.94
N ALA A 272 -21.50 -28.70 -16.01
CA ALA A 272 -21.73 -29.19 -17.36
C ALA A 272 -21.39 -30.68 -17.42
N GLU A 273 -22.40 -31.51 -17.70
CA GLU A 273 -22.25 -32.93 -17.99
C GLU A 273 -21.31 -33.12 -19.17
N THR A 274 -20.30 -33.96 -18.93
CA THR A 274 -19.28 -34.41 -19.87
C THR A 274 -19.92 -35.08 -21.09
N MET A 275 -19.78 -34.47 -22.27
CA MET A 275 -20.09 -35.16 -23.54
C MET A 275 -19.03 -36.23 -23.87
N PRO A 276 -19.40 -37.34 -24.54
CA PRO A 276 -18.48 -38.42 -24.87
C PRO A 276 -17.48 -38.03 -25.96
N ALA A 277 -16.25 -38.51 -25.82
CA ALA A 277 -15.16 -38.36 -26.77
C ALA A 277 -15.49 -39.00 -28.13
N ALA A 278 -15.47 -38.20 -29.19
CA ALA A 278 -15.42 -38.69 -30.56
C ALA A 278 -13.99 -39.15 -30.89
N GLN A 279 -13.87 -40.41 -31.32
CA GLN A 279 -12.64 -41.04 -31.81
C GLN A 279 -12.20 -40.35 -33.10
N ILE A 280 -10.98 -39.78 -33.12
CA ILE A 280 -10.34 -39.33 -34.34
C ILE A 280 -9.41 -40.44 -34.82
N ALA A 281 -9.63 -40.84 -36.08
CA ALA A 281 -8.95 -41.90 -36.79
C ALA A 281 -7.47 -41.58 -37.03
N THR A 282 -6.66 -42.62 -36.82
CA THR A 282 -5.30 -42.82 -37.32
C THR A 282 -5.23 -42.56 -38.82
N ASN A 283 -4.40 -41.60 -39.24
CA ASN A 283 -3.95 -41.51 -40.63
C ASN A 283 -2.46 -41.81 -40.72
N ALA A 284 -2.18 -42.75 -41.63
CA ALA A 284 -0.92 -43.41 -41.84
C ALA A 284 0.14 -42.49 -42.47
N PHE A 285 1.36 -42.79 -42.05
CA PHE A 285 2.63 -42.34 -42.59
C PHE A 285 2.88 -42.98 -43.97
N PRO A 286 3.31 -42.23 -45.00
CA PRO A 286 4.03 -42.82 -46.11
C PRO A 286 5.54 -42.56 -46.01
N GLU A 287 6.24 -43.65 -46.25
CA GLU A 287 7.68 -43.84 -46.36
C GLU A 287 8.19 -43.36 -47.74
N ASN A 288 9.49 -43.05 -47.81
CA ASN A 288 10.35 -42.94 -49.01
C ASN A 288 10.20 -41.65 -49.86
N VAL A 289 11.25 -40.93 -50.32
CA VAL A 289 12.50 -41.37 -50.95
C VAL A 289 13.65 -40.37 -50.81
N SER A 290 14.85 -40.96 -50.79
CA SER A 290 16.21 -40.47 -51.07
C SER A 290 16.36 -39.44 -52.22
N ALA A 291 17.19 -38.41 -52.00
CA ALA A 291 18.27 -38.00 -52.91
C ALA A 291 19.18 -36.90 -52.28
N THR A 292 20.43 -37.26 -52.01
CA THR A 292 21.62 -36.38 -51.92
C THR A 292 22.08 -36.00 -53.35
N PRO A 293 23.20 -35.27 -53.59
CA PRO A 293 23.82 -34.08 -52.97
C PRO A 293 24.00 -32.93 -54.00
N THR A 294 24.39 -31.72 -53.58
CA THR A 294 25.36 -30.90 -54.34
C THR A 294 26.09 -29.94 -53.41
N ASP A 295 27.40 -29.95 -53.62
CA ASP A 295 28.54 -29.37 -52.93
C ASP A 295 28.85 -27.94 -53.41
N LEU A 296 29.90 -27.33 -52.81
CA LEU A 296 30.65 -26.11 -53.14
C LEU A 296 30.14 -24.81 -52.49
N ALA A 297 30.94 -24.00 -51.77
CA ALA A 297 32.37 -24.03 -51.53
C ALA A 297 32.76 -22.98 -50.44
N VAL A 298 33.76 -23.34 -49.62
CA VAL A 298 34.99 -22.55 -49.32
C VAL A 298 34.83 -21.17 -48.64
N VAL A 299 35.33 -21.02 -47.42
CA VAL A 299 36.65 -20.40 -47.12
C VAL A 299 37.15 -20.83 -45.72
N THR A 300 38.44 -21.12 -45.74
CA THR A 300 39.43 -21.66 -44.81
C THR A 300 39.77 -20.78 -43.60
N ASN A 301 40.04 -21.39 -42.43
CA ASN A 301 41.26 -21.15 -41.63
C ASN A 301 41.44 -22.23 -40.51
N THR A 302 42.14 -23.29 -40.89
CA THR A 302 43.35 -23.92 -40.27
C THR A 302 43.97 -23.12 -39.09
N GLU A 303 44.56 -23.66 -38.02
CA GLU A 303 44.88 -25.01 -37.55
C GLU A 303 45.43 -24.90 -36.11
N VAL A 304 45.72 -26.07 -35.53
CA VAL A 304 46.69 -26.41 -34.46
C VAL A 304 46.09 -26.68 -33.07
N THR A 305 46.29 -27.81 -32.37
CA THR A 305 46.56 -29.25 -32.66
C THR A 305 46.39 -29.98 -31.30
N LYS A 306 45.99 -31.28 -31.32
CA LYS A 306 46.37 -32.38 -30.39
C LYS A 306 45.84 -32.36 -28.93
N ALA A 307 45.45 -33.46 -28.28
CA ALA A 307 45.29 -34.88 -28.64
C ALA A 307 44.50 -35.64 -27.53
N VAL A 308 43.52 -36.46 -27.96
CA VAL A 308 43.40 -37.92 -27.76
C VAL A 308 43.33 -38.54 -26.34
N ALA A 309 42.19 -39.19 -26.05
CA ALA A 309 41.99 -40.60 -25.63
C ALA A 309 40.59 -40.75 -24.97
N VAL A 310 39.54 -41.23 -25.67
CA VAL A 310 39.09 -42.64 -25.84
C VAL A 310 38.81 -43.38 -24.52
N SER A 311 37.53 -43.54 -24.16
CA SER A 311 36.85 -44.85 -24.12
C SER A 311 35.43 -44.76 -23.53
N ALA A 312 34.51 -45.43 -24.21
CA ALA A 312 33.13 -45.68 -23.84
C ALA A 312 33.02 -46.82 -22.80
N VAL A 313 31.83 -46.96 -22.18
CA VAL A 313 31.00 -48.19 -22.18
C VAL A 313 30.08 -48.27 -20.93
N SER A 314 28.80 -48.53 -21.24
CA SER A 314 27.72 -49.21 -20.51
C SER A 314 26.94 -48.58 -19.36
N GLU A 315 25.63 -48.64 -19.60
CA GLU A 315 24.50 -48.67 -18.67
C GLU A 315 24.68 -49.69 -17.53
N THR A 316 24.17 -49.35 -16.34
CA THR A 316 23.46 -50.33 -15.52
C THR A 316 22.49 -49.63 -14.57
N ILE A 317 21.24 -50.08 -14.65
CA ILE A 317 20.14 -49.77 -13.74
C ILE A 317 20.46 -50.42 -12.38
N SER A 318 20.21 -49.72 -11.27
CA SER A 318 20.14 -50.34 -9.94
C SER A 318 18.97 -49.79 -9.14
N THR A 319 18.01 -50.69 -8.96
CA THR A 319 16.93 -50.72 -7.99
C THR A 319 17.45 -50.94 -6.56
N ASN A 320 16.78 -50.27 -5.62
CA ASN A 320 16.53 -50.69 -4.22
C ASN A 320 17.73 -50.71 -3.25
N THR A 321 17.58 -50.14 -2.04
CA THR A 321 17.45 -50.89 -0.77
C THR A 321 17.53 -49.92 0.43
N ARG A 322 16.47 -49.96 1.23
CA ARG A 322 16.33 -49.47 2.62
C ARG A 322 17.46 -49.98 3.54
N PRO A 323 17.93 -49.21 4.53
CA PRO A 323 18.43 -49.79 5.76
C PRO A 323 17.51 -49.46 6.93
N ALA A 324 17.23 -50.52 7.69
CA ALA A 324 16.62 -50.46 9.00
C ALA A 324 17.72 -50.77 10.05
N ILE A 325 17.66 -50.04 11.17
CA ILE A 325 18.13 -50.35 12.54
C ILE A 325 19.62 -50.67 12.75
N SER A 326 20.30 -49.91 13.63
CA SER A 326 20.99 -50.51 14.79
C SER A 326 21.45 -49.43 15.78
N SER A 327 20.97 -49.56 17.00
CA SER A 327 21.35 -48.86 18.22
C SER A 327 22.65 -49.41 18.79
N THR A 328 23.58 -48.53 19.19
CA THR A 328 24.64 -48.86 20.17
C THR A 328 24.82 -47.71 21.18
N PRO A 329 25.06 -48.02 22.47
CA PRO A 329 25.21 -47.03 23.54
C PRO A 329 26.68 -46.59 23.66
N VAL A 330 26.91 -45.29 23.88
CA VAL A 330 28.26 -44.75 24.10
C VAL A 330 28.34 -44.05 25.46
N ALA A 331 29.16 -44.67 26.29
CA ALA A 331 30.02 -44.18 27.37
C ALA A 331 29.69 -42.87 28.10
N THR A 332 29.44 -43.05 29.40
CA THR A 332 29.72 -42.16 30.51
C THR A 332 31.09 -41.49 30.38
N VAL A 333 31.11 -40.16 30.34
CA VAL A 333 32.33 -39.34 30.44
C VAL A 333 32.37 -38.70 31.83
N GLU A 334 33.50 -38.90 32.48
CA GLU A 334 33.93 -38.43 33.80
C GLU A 334 34.15 -36.91 33.80
N PRO A 335 33.69 -36.16 34.84
CA PRO A 335 33.91 -34.72 34.90
C PRO A 335 35.33 -34.37 35.38
N VAL A 336 36.08 -33.69 34.50
CA VAL A 336 37.39 -33.08 34.79
C VAL A 336 37.23 -31.87 35.72
N SER A 337 38.06 -31.82 36.75
CA SER A 337 38.19 -30.73 37.72
C SER A 337 38.63 -29.41 37.07
N ILE A 338 37.93 -28.33 37.38
CA ILE A 338 38.25 -26.98 36.93
C ILE A 338 39.13 -26.30 37.99
N GLU A 339 40.34 -25.95 37.56
CA GLU A 339 41.34 -25.20 38.31
C GLU A 339 40.93 -23.73 38.43
N SER A 340 40.92 -23.23 39.67
CA SER A 340 40.52 -21.87 40.06
C SER A 340 41.62 -20.86 39.75
N VAL A 341 41.41 -19.98 38.76
CA VAL A 341 42.31 -18.84 38.52
C VAL A 341 41.79 -17.61 39.26
N SER A 342 42.56 -17.21 40.27
CA SER A 342 42.41 -15.99 41.09
C SER A 342 42.90 -14.76 40.31
N PHE A 343 42.02 -13.79 40.07
CA PHE A 343 42.41 -12.47 39.54
C PHE A 343 42.39 -11.41 40.65
N ALA A 344 43.52 -10.72 40.80
CA ALA A 344 43.77 -9.63 41.74
C ALA A 344 43.04 -8.31 41.33
N PRO A 345 42.82 -7.38 42.27
CA PRO A 345 42.13 -6.12 42.00
C PRO A 345 43.06 -5.05 41.40
N THR A 346 42.73 -4.58 40.19
CA THR A 346 43.41 -3.46 39.53
C THR A 346 42.83 -2.12 39.99
N GLN A 347 43.74 -1.20 40.30
CA GLN A 347 43.52 0.12 40.91
C GLN A 347 42.74 1.11 40.02
N ALA A 348 42.07 2.03 40.71
CA ALA A 348 41.36 3.18 40.17
C ALA A 348 42.30 4.24 39.56
N PRO A 349 41.89 4.93 38.47
CA PRO A 349 42.48 6.19 38.09
C PRO A 349 41.63 7.40 38.51
N ALA A 350 42.36 8.45 38.84
CA ALA A 350 41.92 9.67 39.47
C ALA A 350 41.13 10.62 38.56
N VAL A 351 40.36 11.45 39.25
CA VAL A 351 39.57 12.59 38.80
C VAL A 351 40.41 13.63 38.04
N GLY A 352 39.92 14.05 36.87
CA GLY A 352 40.36 15.25 36.16
C GLY A 352 39.17 16.00 35.60
N LEU A 353 38.75 17.07 36.29
CA LEU A 353 37.79 18.05 35.79
C LEU A 353 38.46 18.96 34.77
N THR A 354 37.91 19.03 33.55
CA THR A 354 38.10 20.19 32.66
C THR A 354 36.76 20.57 32.02
N SER A 355 36.18 21.65 32.52
CA SER A 355 35.08 22.40 31.92
C SER A 355 35.62 23.33 30.83
N SER A 356 35.17 23.20 29.57
CA SER A 356 35.16 24.29 28.57
C SER A 356 34.64 23.78 27.21
N GLU A 357 33.34 23.54 27.08
CA GLU A 357 32.74 23.19 25.78
C GLU A 357 31.36 23.83 25.55
N GLY A 358 31.15 25.03 26.10
CA GLY A 358 29.87 25.75 26.02
C GLY A 358 29.81 26.94 25.05
N ALA A 359 30.92 27.35 24.42
CA ALA A 359 30.98 28.67 23.75
C ALA A 359 31.05 28.64 22.21
N ARG A 360 31.11 27.47 21.55
CA ARG A 360 31.21 27.39 20.08
C ARG A 360 29.91 27.05 19.34
N ALA A 361 28.87 26.58 20.03
CA ALA A 361 27.63 26.13 19.39
C ALA A 361 26.65 27.27 18.99
N ILE A 362 26.83 28.49 19.51
CA ILE A 362 25.87 29.60 19.30
C ILE A 362 26.17 30.40 18.01
N ARG A 363 27.39 30.34 17.48
CA ARG A 363 27.77 31.13 16.29
C ARG A 363 27.41 30.49 14.94
N THR A 364 27.19 29.17 14.89
CA THR A 364 26.81 28.47 13.64
C THR A 364 25.31 28.47 13.37
N ALA A 365 24.46 28.61 14.39
CA ALA A 365 23.01 28.63 14.23
C ALA A 365 22.48 29.90 13.53
N LEU A 366 23.15 31.04 13.67
CA LEU A 366 22.73 32.32 13.08
C LEU A 366 23.02 32.41 11.56
N LEU A 367 23.96 31.64 11.03
CA LEU A 367 24.29 31.64 9.60
C LEU A 367 23.30 30.83 8.75
N TRP A 368 22.67 29.78 9.31
CA TRP A 368 21.68 28.96 8.58
C TRP A 368 20.28 29.60 8.51
N ALA A 369 19.93 30.46 9.48
CA ALA A 369 18.65 31.18 9.47
C ALA A 369 18.53 32.19 8.30
N GLY A 370 19.65 32.78 7.87
CA GLY A 370 19.68 33.73 6.74
C GLY A 370 19.44 33.07 5.38
N VAL A 371 19.93 31.83 5.19
CA VAL A 371 19.81 31.10 3.92
C VAL A 371 18.37 30.61 3.69
N GLY A 372 17.66 30.21 4.76
CA GLY A 372 16.27 29.77 4.67
C GLY A 372 15.29 30.88 4.24
N ALA A 373 15.51 32.12 4.71
CA ALA A 373 14.66 33.25 4.34
C ALA A 373 14.79 33.64 2.86
N GLY A 374 16.01 33.56 2.29
CA GLY A 374 16.25 33.85 0.88
C GLY A 374 15.60 32.83 -0.06
N ALA A 375 15.63 31.54 0.29
CA ALA A 375 15.03 30.48 -0.51
C ALA A 375 13.50 30.58 -0.58
N MET A 376 12.85 30.90 0.55
CA MET A 376 11.40 31.14 0.60
C MET A 376 10.98 32.32 -0.29
N LEU A 377 11.72 33.43 -0.25
CA LEU A 377 11.44 34.59 -1.10
C LEU A 377 11.59 34.25 -2.59
N GLY A 378 12.63 33.47 -2.94
CA GLY A 378 12.85 32.97 -4.30
C GLY A 378 11.70 32.10 -4.81
N CYS A 379 11.22 31.15 -3.99
CA CYS A 379 10.07 30.31 -4.35
C CYS A 379 8.79 31.13 -4.58
N VAL A 380 8.52 32.13 -3.74
CA VAL A 380 7.35 33.00 -3.89
C VAL A 380 7.41 33.82 -5.20
N VAL A 381 8.58 34.37 -5.54
CA VAL A 381 8.77 35.11 -6.80
C VAL A 381 8.59 34.19 -8.02
N LEU A 382 9.09 32.95 -7.95
CA LEU A 382 8.99 31.98 -9.04
C LEU A 382 7.53 31.54 -9.26
N VAL A 383 6.78 31.27 -8.18
CA VAL A 383 5.34 31.00 -8.24
C VAL A 383 4.58 32.19 -8.82
N MET A 384 4.89 33.42 -8.40
CA MET A 384 4.31 34.64 -8.97
C MET A 384 4.61 34.78 -10.48
N MET A 385 5.82 34.43 -10.93
CA MET A 385 6.16 34.43 -12.36
C MET A 385 5.39 33.38 -13.16
N VAL A 386 5.23 32.17 -12.63
CA VAL A 386 4.44 31.10 -13.28
C VAL A 386 2.96 31.50 -13.38
N LEU A 387 2.39 32.06 -12.31
CA LEU A 387 1.02 32.56 -12.30
C LEU A 387 0.83 33.75 -13.25
N ARG A 388 1.83 34.63 -13.40
CA ARG A 388 1.79 35.71 -14.40
C ARG A 388 1.87 35.18 -15.83
N ARG A 389 2.67 34.14 -16.08
CA ARG A 389 2.79 33.54 -17.41
C ARG A 389 1.48 32.88 -17.86
N ASN A 390 0.75 32.25 -16.94
CA ASN A 390 -0.56 31.64 -17.23
C ASN A 390 -1.72 32.64 -17.37
N ARG A 391 -1.49 33.94 -17.14
CA ARG A 391 -2.48 35.00 -17.40
C ARG A 391 -2.35 35.63 -18.79
N GLN A 392 -1.55 35.06 -19.69
CA GLN A 392 -1.69 35.40 -21.10
C GLN A 392 -3.05 34.88 -21.58
N GLU A 393 -4.00 35.79 -21.70
CA GLU A 393 -5.34 35.46 -22.16
C GLU A 393 -5.28 34.76 -23.52
N PRO A 394 -6.13 33.74 -23.75
CA PRO A 394 -6.19 33.06 -25.03
C PRO A 394 -6.45 34.11 -26.10
N SER A 395 -5.59 34.14 -27.12
CA SER A 395 -5.71 35.11 -28.20
C SER A 395 -7.12 35.06 -28.79
N LEU A 396 -7.67 36.24 -29.13
CA LEU A 396 -9.03 36.39 -29.67
C LEU A 396 -9.30 35.49 -30.89
N ILE A 397 -8.24 35.02 -31.56
CA ILE A 397 -8.28 34.07 -32.68
C ILE A 397 -8.77 32.68 -32.24
N SER A 398 -8.37 32.19 -31.05
CA SER A 398 -8.82 30.89 -30.55
C SER A 398 -10.27 30.89 -30.06
N GLN A 399 -10.81 32.03 -29.63
CA GLN A 399 -12.23 32.13 -29.25
C GLN A 399 -13.17 32.17 -30.45
N ALA A 400 -12.72 32.64 -31.61
CA ALA A 400 -13.54 32.66 -32.83
C ALA A 400 -13.81 31.23 -33.37
N LEU A 401 -12.81 30.34 -33.32
CA LEU A 401 -12.94 28.95 -33.80
C LEU A 401 -13.86 28.07 -32.95
N VAL A 402 -13.98 28.35 -31.65
CA VAL A 402 -14.89 27.60 -30.77
C VAL A 402 -16.35 27.99 -31.00
N ARG A 403 -16.60 29.22 -31.45
CA ARG A 403 -17.97 29.71 -31.71
C ARG A 403 -18.59 29.13 -32.98
N GLU A 404 -17.80 28.81 -34.00
CA GLU A 404 -18.30 28.17 -35.23
C GLU A 404 -18.78 26.73 -35.03
N ARG A 405 -18.18 25.97 -34.10
CA ARG A 405 -18.61 24.58 -33.83
C ARG A 405 -19.96 24.46 -33.11
N LEU A 406 -20.45 25.53 -32.51
CA LEU A 406 -21.73 25.54 -31.78
C LEU A 406 -22.91 26.00 -32.64
N SER A 407 -22.68 26.39 -33.91
CA SER A 407 -23.74 26.86 -34.81
C SER A 407 -24.22 25.80 -35.82
N THR A 408 -23.69 24.58 -35.79
CA THR A 408 -24.00 23.51 -36.75
C THR A 408 -24.75 22.32 -36.15
N HIS A 409 -25.29 22.47 -34.94
CA HIS A 409 -26.30 21.59 -34.34
C HIS A 409 -27.51 22.42 -33.95
#